data_AF-A0A7L1H1L1-F1
#
_entry.id   AF-A0A7L1H1L1-F1
#
_cell.length_a   1.000
_cell.length_b   1.000
_cell.length_c   1.000
_cell.angle_alpha   90.00
_cell.angle_beta   90.00
_cell.angle_gamma   90.00
#
_symmetry.space_group_name_H-M   'P 1'
#
loop_
_entity.id
_entity.type
_entity.pdbx_description
1 polymer ?
#
loop_
_entity_poly.entity_id
_entity_poly.type
_entity_poly.pdbx_seq_one_letter_code
_entity_poly.pdbx_strand_id
1 'polypeptide(L)'
;RPGTGREDSSAPGPPSGAAGRSPAPCAVCPQLPGKKDLFIEADLMSPLDRIANVSILKQHEVDKLYKVESRPSLSASDQFCFLVRPRIRTMRYIADIINADKMSGRSRKYKIIFSPQKFYACEMVLEEEGVFGDVTCDEWSFYLLPLDEDIISMELPEFFRDYFLEGDHRWINSVARALQLLNSLYGPFSKAYGIGRCAKMSYELWRDLEEESEGEGQGRKPEIGNIFLMDRDTDYVTALCSQVVYEGLVDDTFRIKCGSVDFGPDVTSSDKSIKVLLNAQDKVFSQIRNEHFSSVFGFLSQKSRNLQAQYDRRRGMDIKQMKNFVSQELKGLKQEHRLLSLHIGACESIMKKKTKQDFQEMIKAEHSLLEGFDIRESTSFIEEHIDRQVSPIESLRLMCLLSITENGLNPKDYRSLKTQYLQSYGPEHLLTFHNLKRIGLLTEQSAGDTLTAMESKVSRLVTDRAAGE
;
A
#
# COMPACT_ATOMS: atom_id res chain seq x y z
N ARG A 1 54.43 -11.72 27.08
CA ARG A 1 53.33 -12.71 27.13
C ARG A 1 52.02 -11.92 27.14
N PRO A 2 51.05 -12.27 26.27
CA PRO A 2 49.95 -11.42 25.86
C PRO A 2 48.68 -11.68 26.67
N GLY A 3 47.73 -10.74 26.59
CA GLY A 3 46.38 -10.87 27.14
C GLY A 3 45.42 -9.96 26.41
N THR A 4 45.21 -10.23 25.13
CA THR A 4 44.14 -9.64 24.29
C THR A 4 42.81 -10.25 24.71
N GLY A 5 41.96 -9.47 25.37
CA GLY A 5 40.56 -9.80 25.62
C GLY A 5 39.74 -9.64 24.34
N ARG A 6 39.07 -10.70 23.91
CA ARG A 6 38.08 -10.70 22.83
C ARG A 6 36.80 -10.03 23.35
N GLU A 7 36.30 -9.06 22.60
CA GLU A 7 34.91 -8.60 22.69
C GLU A 7 34.03 -9.62 21.95
N ASP A 8 33.22 -10.37 22.70
CA ASP A 8 32.16 -11.20 22.15
C ASP A 8 30.99 -10.30 21.71
N SER A 9 30.95 -10.02 20.41
CA SER A 9 29.79 -9.45 19.72
C SER A 9 28.76 -10.56 19.46
N SER A 10 27.93 -10.84 20.46
CA SER A 10 26.72 -11.65 20.30
C SER A 10 25.50 -10.73 20.41
N ALA A 11 25.08 -10.17 19.28
CA ALA A 11 23.75 -9.59 19.18
C ALA A 11 22.71 -10.74 19.37
N PRO A 12 21.71 -10.60 20.25
CA PRO A 12 20.69 -11.61 20.38
C PRO A 12 19.87 -11.62 19.08
N GLY A 13 19.85 -12.78 18.41
CA GLY A 13 18.96 -13.03 17.28
C GLY A 13 17.50 -12.86 17.69
N PRO A 14 16.59 -12.62 16.72
CA PRO A 14 15.19 -12.39 17.01
C PRO A 14 14.58 -13.59 17.77
N PRO A 15 13.68 -13.35 18.73
CA PRO A 15 13.07 -14.43 19.50
C PRO A 15 12.29 -15.36 18.56
N SER A 16 12.70 -16.63 18.54
CA SER A 16 12.13 -17.72 17.73
C SER A 16 10.76 -18.21 18.23
N GLY A 17 9.88 -17.29 18.64
CA GLY A 17 8.63 -17.61 19.35
C GLY A 17 7.34 -17.05 18.74
N ALA A 18 7.40 -16.07 17.84
CA ALA A 18 6.22 -15.37 17.32
C ALA A 18 5.73 -15.85 15.94
N ALA A 19 6.42 -16.80 15.30
CA ALA A 19 6.07 -17.29 13.95
C ALA A 19 4.90 -18.29 13.91
N GLY A 20 4.22 -18.55 15.03
CA GLY A 20 3.28 -19.67 15.17
C GLY A 20 1.80 -19.32 15.38
N ARG A 21 1.41 -18.04 15.44
CA ARG A 21 0.01 -17.65 15.70
C ARG A 21 -0.42 -16.46 14.85
N SER A 22 -0.30 -16.60 13.54
CA SER A 22 -1.09 -15.80 12.60
C SER A 22 -2.52 -16.37 12.57
N PRO A 23 -3.59 -15.55 12.45
CA PRO A 23 -4.92 -16.08 12.18
C PRO A 23 -4.84 -16.99 10.94
N ALA A 24 -5.38 -18.21 11.07
CA ALA A 24 -5.15 -19.31 10.15
C ALA A 24 -5.17 -18.86 8.67
N PRO A 25 -4.12 -19.15 7.87
CA PRO A 25 -4.05 -18.84 6.44
C PRO A 25 -5.22 -19.37 5.60
N CYS A 26 -6.05 -20.25 6.19
CA CYS A 26 -7.17 -20.92 5.57
C CYS A 26 -8.48 -20.68 6.33
N ALA A 27 -8.85 -19.45 6.70
CA ALA A 27 -10.25 -19.19 7.12
C ALA A 27 -11.20 -19.14 5.91
N VAL A 28 -10.73 -18.72 4.73
CA VAL A 28 -11.54 -18.57 3.50
C VAL A 28 -11.99 -19.93 2.92
N CYS A 29 -11.15 -20.96 3.04
CA CYS A 29 -11.28 -22.21 2.32
C CYS A 29 -12.17 -23.31 2.98
N PRO A 30 -12.20 -23.47 4.32
CA PRO A 30 -13.04 -24.45 5.01
C PRO A 30 -14.51 -24.05 5.08
N GLN A 31 -14.86 -22.80 4.77
CA GLN A 31 -16.22 -22.25 4.94
C GLN A 31 -17.26 -22.80 3.94
N LEU A 32 -16.84 -23.60 2.96
CA LEU A 32 -17.70 -24.36 2.04
C LEU A 32 -17.05 -25.71 1.70
N PRO A 33 -17.53 -26.85 2.22
CA PRO A 33 -17.02 -28.16 1.83
C PRO A 33 -17.49 -28.56 0.42
N GLY A 34 -16.62 -29.23 -0.33
CA GLY A 34 -16.88 -29.69 -1.69
C GLY A 34 -16.20 -28.84 -2.77
N LYS A 35 -16.23 -29.38 -3.99
CA LYS A 35 -15.72 -28.74 -5.20
C LYS A 35 -16.47 -27.43 -5.48
N LYS A 36 -15.73 -26.33 -5.62
CA LYS A 36 -16.28 -24.98 -5.78
C LYS A 36 -15.44 -24.12 -6.72
N ASP A 37 -16.09 -23.13 -7.30
CA ASP A 37 -15.42 -22.06 -8.04
C ASP A 37 -15.34 -20.81 -7.17
N LEU A 38 -14.17 -20.19 -7.15
CA LEU A 38 -13.87 -19.03 -6.31
C LEU A 38 -13.74 -17.78 -7.16
N PHE A 39 -14.58 -16.80 -6.86
CA PHE A 39 -14.59 -15.47 -7.46
C PHE A 39 -13.93 -14.49 -6.49
N ILE A 40 -12.90 -13.77 -6.94
CA ILE A 40 -12.10 -12.89 -6.09
C ILE A 40 -12.12 -11.47 -6.66
N GLU A 41 -12.35 -10.50 -5.79
CA GLU A 41 -12.23 -9.09 -6.16
C GLU A 41 -10.77 -8.69 -6.43
N ALA A 42 -10.56 -7.83 -7.43
CA ALA A 42 -9.24 -7.55 -8.01
C ALA A 42 -8.19 -7.04 -7.00
N ASP A 43 -8.63 -6.30 -5.98
CA ASP A 43 -7.79 -5.77 -4.92
C ASP A 43 -7.47 -6.79 -3.83
N LEU A 44 -8.32 -7.81 -3.64
CA LEU A 44 -8.08 -8.93 -2.71
C LEU A 44 -7.18 -10.03 -3.28
N MET A 45 -6.97 -10.08 -4.60
CA MET A 45 -6.08 -11.06 -5.23
C MET A 45 -4.64 -10.98 -4.72
N SER A 46 -4.08 -9.77 -4.62
CA SER A 46 -2.68 -9.59 -4.20
C SER A 46 -2.47 -9.88 -2.70
N PRO A 47 -3.35 -9.43 -1.77
CA PRO A 47 -3.31 -9.87 -0.38
C PRO A 47 -3.48 -11.38 -0.21
N LEU A 48 -4.38 -12.02 -0.97
CA LEU A 48 -4.58 -13.46 -0.88
C LEU A 48 -3.33 -14.24 -1.31
N ASP A 49 -2.67 -13.83 -2.40
CA ASP A 49 -1.46 -14.49 -2.92
C ASP A 49 -0.29 -14.45 -1.91
N ARG A 50 -0.28 -13.46 -0.99
CA ARG A 50 0.70 -13.37 0.10
C ARG A 50 0.49 -14.42 1.20
N ILE A 51 -0.71 -14.99 1.30
CA ILE A 51 -1.12 -15.87 2.41
C ILE A 51 -1.35 -17.30 1.91
N ALA A 52 -2.01 -17.44 0.76
CA ALA A 52 -2.39 -18.70 0.17
C ALA A 52 -2.19 -18.67 -1.35
N ASN A 53 -1.21 -19.44 -1.82
CA ASN A 53 -1.00 -19.63 -3.25
C ASN A 53 -2.09 -20.54 -3.87
N VAL A 54 -2.13 -20.59 -5.20
CA VAL A 54 -3.08 -21.42 -5.96
C VAL A 54 -3.05 -22.89 -5.55
N SER A 55 -1.88 -23.42 -5.15
CA SER A 55 -1.74 -24.81 -4.71
C SER A 55 -2.51 -25.06 -3.41
N ILE A 56 -2.46 -24.13 -2.46
CA ILE A 56 -3.24 -24.20 -1.20
C ILE A 56 -4.74 -24.11 -1.51
N LEU A 57 -5.16 -23.21 -2.40
CA LEU A 57 -6.57 -23.10 -2.80
C LEU A 57 -7.09 -24.41 -3.42
N LYS A 58 -6.29 -25.05 -4.28
CA LYS A 58 -6.62 -26.35 -4.89
C LYS A 58 -6.72 -27.48 -3.87
N GLN A 59 -5.91 -27.47 -2.80
CA GLN A 59 -6.02 -28.45 -1.71
C GLN A 59 -7.37 -28.35 -0.99
N HIS A 60 -8.03 -27.20 -1.07
CA HIS A 60 -9.37 -26.97 -0.51
C HIS A 60 -10.49 -27.05 -1.56
N GLU A 61 -10.27 -27.82 -2.62
CA GLU A 61 -11.26 -28.15 -3.65
C GLU A 61 -11.76 -26.94 -4.47
N VAL A 62 -10.94 -25.89 -4.56
CA VAL A 62 -11.17 -24.81 -5.53
C VAL A 62 -10.76 -25.29 -6.92
N ASP A 63 -11.73 -25.45 -7.83
CA ASP A 63 -11.50 -25.92 -9.20
C ASP A 63 -11.00 -24.80 -10.10
N LYS A 64 -11.76 -23.70 -10.16
CA LYS A 64 -11.43 -22.53 -10.97
C LYS A 64 -11.43 -21.25 -10.15
N LEU A 65 -10.55 -20.34 -10.55
CA LEU A 65 -10.42 -19.00 -10.01
C LEU A 65 -10.95 -18.01 -11.05
N TYR A 66 -11.85 -17.16 -10.62
CA TYR A 66 -12.43 -16.09 -11.43
C TYR A 66 -12.15 -14.76 -10.76
N LYS A 67 -11.94 -13.74 -11.58
CA LYS A 67 -11.94 -12.37 -11.12
C LYS A 67 -13.37 -11.86 -11.12
N VAL A 68 -13.78 -11.16 -10.08
CA VAL A 68 -15.06 -10.43 -10.08
C VAL A 68 -14.95 -9.31 -11.11
N GLU A 69 -15.77 -9.38 -12.15
CA GLU A 69 -15.77 -8.45 -13.29
C GLU A 69 -17.17 -7.89 -13.53
N SER A 70 -17.32 -7.03 -14.54
CA SER A 70 -18.64 -6.50 -14.91
C SER A 70 -19.57 -7.54 -15.54
N ARG A 71 -19.03 -8.64 -16.09
CA ARG A 71 -19.81 -9.69 -16.75
C ARG A 71 -19.67 -11.03 -16.04
N PRO A 72 -20.78 -11.75 -15.79
CA PRO A 72 -20.75 -13.10 -15.24
C PRO A 72 -19.92 -14.07 -16.08
N SER A 73 -19.02 -14.81 -15.43
CA SER A 73 -18.31 -15.92 -16.07
C SER A 73 -19.19 -17.17 -16.09
N LEU A 74 -19.24 -17.87 -17.22
CA LEU A 74 -19.93 -19.15 -17.32
C LEU A 74 -19.13 -20.22 -16.57
N SER A 75 -19.75 -20.79 -15.53
CA SER A 75 -19.21 -21.93 -14.80
C SER A 75 -20.23 -23.08 -14.73
N ALA A 76 -19.69 -24.30 -14.77
CA ALA A 76 -20.44 -25.53 -14.59
C ALA A 76 -20.46 -26.00 -13.12
N SER A 77 -19.76 -25.33 -12.21
CA SER A 77 -19.65 -25.74 -10.80
C SER A 77 -20.94 -25.51 -10.03
N ASP A 78 -21.39 -26.47 -9.23
CA ASP A 78 -22.62 -26.37 -8.42
C ASP A 78 -22.45 -25.50 -7.17
N GLN A 79 -21.23 -25.00 -6.90
CA GLN A 79 -20.92 -24.13 -5.76
C GLN A 79 -20.07 -22.94 -6.19
N PHE A 80 -20.55 -21.74 -5.89
CA PHE A 80 -19.81 -20.49 -6.06
C PHE A 80 -19.49 -19.87 -4.71
N CYS A 81 -18.22 -19.51 -4.54
CA CYS A 81 -17.73 -18.75 -3.40
C CYS A 81 -17.22 -17.39 -3.89
N PHE A 82 -17.69 -16.31 -3.29
CA PHE A 82 -17.29 -14.94 -3.61
C PHE A 82 -16.47 -14.37 -2.47
N LEU A 83 -15.20 -14.04 -2.70
CA LEU A 83 -14.34 -13.31 -1.79
C LEU A 83 -14.28 -11.84 -2.20
N VAL A 84 -14.95 -10.97 -1.44
CA VAL A 84 -15.24 -9.59 -1.86
C VAL A 84 -15.11 -8.58 -0.72
N ARG A 85 -14.83 -7.32 -1.07
CA ARG A 85 -15.04 -6.18 -0.19
C ARG A 85 -16.55 -5.87 -0.11
N PRO A 86 -17.05 -5.28 0.98
CA PRO A 86 -18.47 -4.97 1.16
C PRO A 86 -18.93 -3.77 0.31
N ARG A 87 -18.97 -3.93 -1.01
CA ARG A 87 -19.37 -2.91 -1.98
C ARG A 87 -20.75 -3.20 -2.56
N ILE A 88 -21.61 -2.17 -2.61
CA ILE A 88 -22.98 -2.25 -3.15
C ILE A 88 -22.98 -2.75 -4.61
N ARG A 89 -22.07 -2.24 -5.44
CA ARG A 89 -21.94 -2.66 -6.84
C ARG A 89 -21.65 -4.15 -6.97
N THR A 90 -20.84 -4.70 -6.07
CA THR A 90 -20.48 -6.12 -6.08
C THR A 90 -21.66 -7.00 -5.68
N MET A 91 -22.52 -6.54 -4.75
CA MET A 91 -23.73 -7.27 -4.38
C MET A 91 -24.72 -7.36 -5.55
N ARG A 92 -24.92 -6.26 -6.29
CA ARG A 92 -25.76 -6.28 -7.51
C ARG A 92 -25.22 -7.23 -8.57
N TYR A 93 -23.90 -7.24 -8.78
CA TYR A 93 -23.26 -8.21 -9.69
C TYR A 93 -23.52 -9.67 -9.27
N ILE A 94 -23.40 -9.98 -7.98
CA ILE A 94 -23.68 -11.33 -7.46
C ILE A 94 -25.17 -11.67 -7.65
N ALA A 95 -26.07 -10.72 -7.38
CA ALA A 95 -27.50 -10.90 -7.59
C ALA A 95 -27.85 -11.18 -9.05
N ASP A 96 -27.22 -10.47 -10.01
CA ASP A 96 -27.39 -10.72 -11.44
C ASP A 96 -27.02 -12.16 -11.82
N ILE A 97 -25.94 -12.71 -11.25
CA ILE A 97 -25.54 -14.11 -11.47
C ILE A 97 -26.61 -15.07 -10.98
N ILE A 98 -27.08 -14.87 -9.74
CA ILE A 98 -28.04 -15.75 -9.09
C ILE A 98 -29.38 -15.70 -9.85
N ASN A 99 -29.86 -14.51 -10.19
CA ASN A 99 -31.08 -14.32 -10.94
C ASN A 99 -30.98 -14.92 -12.36
N ALA A 100 -29.82 -14.84 -13.02
CA ALA A 100 -29.58 -15.50 -14.30
C ALA A 100 -29.63 -17.04 -14.20
N ASP A 101 -29.06 -17.61 -13.14
CA ASP A 101 -29.15 -19.06 -12.89
C ASP A 101 -30.61 -19.47 -12.58
N LYS A 102 -31.35 -18.72 -11.76
CA LYS A 102 -32.79 -18.94 -11.50
C LYS A 102 -33.62 -18.92 -12.79
N MET A 103 -33.43 -17.90 -13.63
CA MET A 103 -34.10 -17.80 -14.94
C MET A 103 -33.76 -18.98 -15.87
N SER A 104 -32.57 -19.54 -15.72
CA SER A 104 -32.11 -20.70 -16.48
C SER A 104 -32.51 -22.05 -15.84
N GLY A 105 -33.27 -22.03 -14.75
CA GLY A 105 -33.67 -23.23 -14.00
C GLY A 105 -32.51 -23.95 -13.30
N ARG A 106 -31.37 -23.27 -13.09
CA ARG A 106 -30.21 -23.83 -12.38
C ARG A 106 -30.29 -23.50 -10.90
N SER A 107 -29.98 -24.48 -10.06
CA SER A 107 -29.86 -24.32 -8.62
C SER A 107 -28.42 -24.62 -8.21
N ARG A 108 -27.77 -23.67 -7.56
CA ARG A 108 -26.41 -23.79 -7.03
C ARG A 108 -26.35 -23.34 -5.57
N LYS A 109 -25.25 -23.63 -4.89
CA LYS A 109 -24.95 -23.06 -3.57
C LYS A 109 -24.09 -21.81 -3.74
N TYR A 110 -24.52 -20.71 -3.13
CA TYR A 110 -23.80 -19.44 -3.19
C TYR A 110 -23.30 -19.04 -1.78
N LYS A 111 -22.04 -18.64 -1.69
CA LYS A 111 -21.42 -18.12 -0.47
C LYS A 111 -20.72 -16.81 -0.75
N ILE A 112 -20.94 -15.82 0.10
CA ILE A 112 -20.23 -14.54 0.08
C ILE A 112 -19.37 -14.48 1.34
N ILE A 113 -18.07 -14.23 1.16
CA ILE A 113 -17.10 -14.02 2.21
C ILE A 113 -16.65 -12.57 2.11
N PHE A 114 -17.08 -11.75 3.06
CA PHE A 114 -16.73 -10.33 3.12
C PHE A 114 -15.37 -10.13 3.78
N SER A 115 -14.53 -9.26 3.22
CA SER A 115 -13.25 -8.88 3.82
C SER A 115 -13.15 -7.36 4.05
N PRO A 116 -12.72 -6.89 5.24
CA PRO A 116 -12.49 -7.67 6.45
C PRO A 116 -13.80 -7.97 7.21
N GLN A 117 -14.88 -7.26 6.88
CA GLN A 117 -16.16 -7.27 7.58
C GLN A 117 -17.32 -7.09 6.60
N LYS A 118 -18.51 -7.51 6.98
CA LYS A 118 -19.76 -7.32 6.25
C LYS A 118 -20.39 -6.00 6.63
N PHE A 119 -21.14 -5.41 5.69
CA PHE A 119 -21.95 -4.23 5.95
C PHE A 119 -23.43 -4.57 5.79
N TYR A 120 -24.26 -4.09 6.71
CA TYR A 120 -25.71 -4.29 6.67
C TYR A 120 -26.32 -3.79 5.35
N ALA A 121 -25.79 -2.69 4.79
CA ALA A 121 -26.21 -2.19 3.49
C ALA A 121 -26.02 -3.21 2.33
N CYS A 122 -25.05 -4.12 2.43
CA CYS A 122 -24.89 -5.20 1.46
C CYS A 122 -25.98 -6.27 1.61
N GLU A 123 -26.38 -6.60 2.84
CA GLU A 123 -27.48 -7.53 3.11
C GLU A 123 -28.81 -6.96 2.58
N MET A 124 -29.08 -5.67 2.81
CA MET A 124 -30.26 -4.99 2.27
C MET A 124 -30.33 -5.06 0.74
N VAL A 125 -29.22 -4.86 0.04
CA VAL A 125 -29.20 -4.96 -1.43
C VAL A 125 -29.53 -6.38 -1.88
N LEU A 126 -29.00 -7.40 -1.21
CA LEU A 126 -29.32 -8.80 -1.54
C LEU A 126 -30.81 -9.12 -1.29
N GLU A 127 -31.41 -8.50 -0.27
CA GLU A 127 -32.84 -8.63 0.04
C GLU A 127 -33.71 -7.92 -1.01
N GLU A 128 -33.37 -6.68 -1.38
CA GLU A 128 -34.04 -5.89 -2.42
C GLU A 128 -34.01 -6.59 -3.78
N GLU A 129 -32.89 -7.25 -4.12
CA GLU A 129 -32.73 -8.03 -5.35
C GLU A 129 -33.38 -9.42 -5.27
N GLY A 130 -33.96 -9.80 -4.12
CA GLY A 130 -34.68 -11.06 -3.92
C GLY A 130 -33.78 -12.31 -3.88
N VAL A 131 -32.50 -12.16 -3.56
CA VAL A 131 -31.50 -13.24 -3.56
C VAL A 131 -30.90 -13.54 -2.18
N PHE A 132 -31.25 -12.77 -1.15
CA PHE A 132 -30.70 -12.94 0.20
C PHE A 132 -30.87 -14.37 0.75
N GLY A 133 -32.02 -15.02 0.48
CA GLY A 133 -32.28 -16.40 0.90
C GLY A 133 -31.49 -17.46 0.15
N ASP A 134 -30.87 -17.13 -0.99
CA ASP A 134 -30.09 -18.05 -1.81
C ASP A 134 -28.59 -18.04 -1.45
N VAL A 135 -28.16 -17.05 -0.67
CA VAL A 135 -26.76 -16.84 -0.32
C VAL A 135 -26.51 -17.13 1.16
N THR A 136 -25.34 -17.67 1.45
CA THR A 136 -24.81 -17.70 2.82
C THR A 136 -23.69 -16.65 2.93
N CYS A 137 -23.64 -15.91 4.02
CA CYS A 137 -22.67 -14.81 4.20
C CYS A 137 -21.79 -15.06 5.42
N ASP A 138 -20.47 -14.99 5.23
CA ASP A 138 -19.46 -15.01 6.30
C ASP A 138 -18.53 -13.79 6.18
N GLU A 139 -17.73 -13.59 7.21
CA GLU A 139 -16.66 -12.61 7.24
C GLU A 139 -15.31 -13.31 7.30
N TRP A 140 -14.35 -12.77 6.55
CA TRP A 140 -12.93 -13.06 6.73
C TRP A 140 -12.27 -11.85 7.35
N SER A 141 -12.16 -11.86 8.68
CA SER A 141 -11.57 -10.83 9.55
C SER A 141 -10.05 -10.67 9.37
N PHE A 142 -9.63 -10.47 8.13
CA PHE A 142 -8.25 -10.26 7.73
C PHE A 142 -7.93 -8.77 7.75
N TYR A 143 -7.43 -8.31 8.90
CA TYR A 143 -7.16 -6.89 9.14
C TYR A 143 -5.73 -6.47 8.80
N LEU A 144 -4.73 -7.32 9.04
CA LEU A 144 -3.31 -6.96 8.94
C LEU A 144 -2.56 -7.96 8.08
N LEU A 145 -1.97 -7.44 7.00
CA LEU A 145 -1.07 -8.15 6.10
C LEU A 145 0.38 -7.77 6.41
N PRO A 146 1.23 -8.72 6.86
CA PRO A 146 2.66 -8.47 6.99
C PRO A 146 3.30 -8.35 5.61
N LEU A 147 3.72 -7.14 5.26
CA LEU A 147 4.39 -6.82 3.99
C LEU A 147 5.89 -7.07 4.06
N ASP A 148 6.51 -6.75 5.19
CA ASP A 148 7.93 -6.99 5.48
C ASP A 148 8.12 -7.24 6.99
N GLU A 149 9.36 -7.37 7.46
CA GLU A 149 9.69 -7.60 8.88
C GLU A 149 9.20 -6.49 9.82
N ASP A 150 9.10 -5.27 9.32
CA ASP A 150 8.75 -4.05 10.06
C ASP A 150 7.52 -3.31 9.47
N ILE A 151 6.84 -3.91 8.49
CA ILE A 151 5.70 -3.29 7.80
C ILE A 151 4.49 -4.22 7.82
N ILE A 152 3.41 -3.73 8.41
CA ILE A 152 2.07 -4.33 8.36
C ILE A 152 1.10 -3.34 7.72
N SER A 153 0.19 -3.84 6.87
CA SER A 153 -0.77 -3.00 6.14
C SER A 153 -2.16 -3.61 6.20
N MET A 154 -3.20 -2.77 6.22
CA MET A 154 -4.58 -3.23 6.08
C MET A 154 -4.98 -3.48 4.62
N GLU A 155 -4.20 -2.96 3.66
CA GLU A 155 -4.49 -3.01 2.21
C GLU A 155 -5.95 -2.62 1.89
N LEU A 156 -6.42 -1.51 2.49
CA LEU A 156 -7.75 -0.93 2.29
C LEU A 156 -7.65 0.30 1.35
N PRO A 157 -7.75 0.11 0.02
CA PRO A 157 -7.49 1.20 -0.93
C PRO A 157 -8.50 2.35 -0.85
N GLU A 158 -9.74 2.11 -0.40
CA GLU A 158 -10.76 3.15 -0.29
C GLU A 158 -10.70 3.95 0.99
N PHE A 159 -9.93 3.50 2.00
CA PHE A 159 -9.94 4.09 3.34
C PHE A 159 -9.74 5.61 3.28
N PHE A 160 -8.75 6.06 2.49
CA PHE A 160 -8.46 7.49 2.37
C PHE A 160 -9.64 8.28 1.82
N ARG A 161 -10.23 7.80 0.72
CA ARG A 161 -11.34 8.46 0.05
C ARG A 161 -12.59 8.47 0.95
N ASP A 162 -12.94 7.31 1.47
CA ASP A 162 -14.16 7.16 2.26
C ASP A 162 -14.07 8.03 3.52
N TYR A 163 -12.97 7.94 4.28
CA TYR A 163 -12.83 8.70 5.52
C TYR A 163 -12.58 10.20 5.29
N PHE A 164 -11.49 10.56 4.58
CA PHE A 164 -11.05 11.96 4.52
C PHE A 164 -11.82 12.79 3.49
N LEU A 165 -12.32 12.18 2.41
CA LEU A 165 -13.04 12.91 1.36
C LEU A 165 -14.56 12.84 1.55
N GLU A 166 -15.13 11.66 1.81
CA GLU A 166 -16.59 11.47 1.94
C GLU A 166 -17.10 11.62 3.38
N GLY A 167 -16.22 11.67 4.38
CA GLY A 167 -16.61 11.74 5.80
C GLY A 167 -17.26 10.43 6.30
N ASP A 168 -16.94 9.32 5.65
CA ASP A 168 -17.47 8.01 5.95
C ASP A 168 -16.57 7.27 6.93
N HIS A 169 -17.08 7.10 8.15
CA HIS A 169 -16.34 6.52 9.27
C HIS A 169 -16.47 4.99 9.38
N ARG A 170 -17.08 4.30 8.41
CA ARG A 170 -17.34 2.83 8.47
C ARG A 170 -16.08 1.99 8.71
N TRP A 171 -14.91 2.45 8.27
CA TRP A 171 -13.64 1.73 8.42
C TRP A 171 -12.97 1.88 9.80
N ILE A 172 -13.48 2.75 10.68
CA ILE A 172 -12.92 2.95 12.03
C ILE A 172 -12.95 1.65 12.85
N ASN A 173 -14.00 0.85 12.70
CA ASN A 173 -14.08 -0.47 13.35
C ASN A 173 -12.94 -1.39 12.90
N SER A 174 -12.63 -1.42 11.61
CA SER A 174 -11.54 -2.26 11.09
C SER A 174 -10.18 -1.86 11.67
N VAL A 175 -9.93 -0.55 11.86
CA VAL A 175 -8.71 -0.06 12.51
C VAL A 175 -8.69 -0.47 14.00
N ALA A 176 -9.79 -0.27 14.72
CA ALA A 176 -9.90 -0.64 16.12
C ALA A 176 -9.73 -2.16 16.35
N ARG A 177 -10.28 -2.99 15.47
CA ARG A 177 -10.08 -4.46 15.47
C ARG A 177 -8.66 -4.86 15.14
N ALA A 178 -7.98 -4.14 14.26
CA ALA A 178 -6.55 -4.34 14.00
C ALA A 178 -5.71 -4.04 15.26
N LEU A 179 -6.02 -2.96 15.98
CA LEU A 179 -5.37 -2.64 17.26
C LEU A 179 -5.66 -3.70 18.32
N GLN A 180 -6.91 -4.16 18.42
CA GLN A 180 -7.30 -5.25 19.31
C GLN A 180 -6.55 -6.54 18.99
N LEU A 181 -6.37 -6.87 17.70
CA LEU A 181 -5.59 -8.02 17.26
C LEU A 181 -4.12 -7.90 17.65
N LEU A 182 -3.50 -6.72 17.48
CA LEU A 182 -2.13 -6.50 17.93
C LEU A 182 -2.00 -6.63 19.45
N ASN A 183 -2.93 -6.05 20.22
CA ASN A 183 -2.97 -6.22 21.66
C ASN A 183 -3.11 -7.71 22.06
N SER A 184 -4.04 -8.45 21.44
CA SER A 184 -4.26 -9.85 21.81
C SER A 184 -3.05 -10.75 21.47
N LEU A 185 -2.26 -10.40 20.44
CA LEU A 185 -1.05 -11.14 20.07
C LEU A 185 0.16 -10.75 20.93
N TYR A 186 0.38 -9.46 21.20
CA TYR A 186 1.62 -8.92 21.77
C TYR A 186 1.48 -8.33 23.18
N GLY A 187 0.29 -8.45 23.78
CA GLY A 187 -0.05 -7.83 25.06
C GLY A 187 -0.42 -6.35 24.95
N PRO A 188 -0.91 -5.75 26.06
CA PRO A 188 -1.39 -4.37 26.07
C PRO A 188 -0.28 -3.38 25.74
N PHE A 189 -0.60 -2.37 24.94
CA PHE A 189 0.35 -1.26 24.71
C PHE A 189 0.59 -0.51 26.02
N SER A 190 1.83 -0.09 26.28
CA SER A 190 2.16 0.67 27.50
C SER A 190 1.61 2.09 27.45
N LYS A 191 1.71 2.75 26.29
CA LYS A 191 1.18 4.09 26.06
C LYS A 191 0.68 4.25 24.62
N ALA A 192 -0.35 5.08 24.46
CA ALA A 192 -0.88 5.47 23.16
C ALA A 192 -0.82 6.99 23.01
N TYR A 193 -0.37 7.45 21.85
CA TYR A 193 -0.38 8.85 21.44
C TYR A 193 -1.13 8.97 20.12
N GLY A 194 -1.83 10.07 19.92
CA GLY A 194 -2.66 10.26 18.73
C GLY A 194 -2.66 11.71 18.26
N ILE A 195 -2.63 11.92 16.95
CA ILE A 195 -2.91 13.22 16.33
C ILE A 195 -3.88 13.03 15.17
N GLY A 196 -4.99 13.77 15.24
CA GLY A 196 -6.08 13.72 14.27
C GLY A 196 -7.37 13.07 14.81
N ARG A 197 -8.45 13.22 14.05
CA ARG A 197 -9.79 12.76 14.42
C ARG A 197 -9.95 11.26 14.21
N CYS A 198 -9.41 10.70 13.13
CA CYS A 198 -9.43 9.27 12.85
C CYS A 198 -8.69 8.51 13.95
N ALA A 199 -7.49 8.96 14.30
CA ALA A 199 -6.68 8.44 15.38
C ALA A 199 -7.45 8.41 16.71
N LYS A 200 -8.11 9.53 17.05
CA LYS A 200 -8.93 9.62 18.27
C LYS A 200 -10.11 8.63 18.24
N MET A 201 -10.89 8.59 17.17
CA MET A 201 -12.03 7.69 17.04
C MET A 201 -11.62 6.21 17.07
N SER A 202 -10.52 5.87 16.38
CA SER A 202 -9.98 4.51 16.38
C SER A 202 -9.48 4.09 17.77
N TYR A 203 -8.87 5.01 18.50
CA TYR A 203 -8.42 4.76 19.88
C TYR A 203 -9.61 4.55 20.83
N GLU A 204 -10.60 5.44 20.80
CA GLU A 204 -11.80 5.35 21.65
C GLU A 204 -12.57 4.05 21.39
N LEU A 205 -12.81 3.70 20.12
CA LEU A 205 -13.49 2.45 19.80
C LEU A 205 -12.66 1.21 20.20
N TRP A 206 -11.34 1.27 20.04
CA TRP A 206 -10.47 0.18 20.50
C TRP A 206 -10.51 0.02 22.03
N ARG A 207 -10.60 1.12 22.79
CA ARG A 207 -10.78 1.09 24.24
C ARG A 207 -12.07 0.39 24.65
N ASP A 208 -13.18 0.77 24.02
CA ASP A 208 -14.49 0.17 24.27
C ASP A 208 -14.45 -1.35 24.00
N LEU A 209 -13.88 -1.75 22.86
CA LEU A 209 -13.72 -3.17 22.50
C LEU A 209 -12.86 -3.96 23.49
N GLU A 210 -11.87 -3.31 24.13
CA GLU A 210 -11.06 -3.96 25.15
C GLU A 210 -11.80 -4.14 26.47
N GLU A 211 -12.57 -3.13 26.89
CA GLU A 211 -13.39 -3.20 28.09
C GLU A 211 -14.45 -4.31 27.98
N GLU A 212 -15.01 -4.51 26.79
CA GLU A 212 -15.96 -5.60 26.50
C GLU A 212 -15.29 -6.99 26.48
N SER A 213 -13.99 -7.09 26.22
CA SER A 213 -13.28 -8.35 25.95
C SER A 213 -12.78 -9.11 27.18
N GLU A 214 -13.44 -8.94 28.34
CA GLU A 214 -13.09 -9.47 29.67
C GLU A 214 -12.07 -10.65 29.66
N GLY A 215 -10.78 -10.35 29.85
CA GLY A 215 -9.82 -11.34 30.38
C GLY A 215 -8.86 -12.05 29.43
N GLU A 216 -8.87 -11.86 28.10
CA GLU A 216 -7.91 -12.58 27.22
C GLU A 216 -6.46 -12.05 27.28
N GLY A 217 -6.25 -10.83 27.77
CA GLY A 217 -4.93 -10.18 27.87
C GLY A 217 -4.38 -9.98 29.29
N GLN A 218 -5.13 -10.36 30.33
CA GLN A 218 -4.74 -10.08 31.72
C GLN A 218 -3.46 -10.83 32.10
N GLY A 219 -2.41 -10.07 32.44
CA GLY A 219 -1.12 -10.60 32.92
C GLY A 219 -0.03 -10.75 31.87
N ARG A 220 -0.30 -10.47 30.59
CA ARG A 220 0.76 -10.39 29.57
C ARG A 220 1.54 -9.09 29.70
N LYS A 221 2.87 -9.21 29.59
CA LYS A 221 3.73 -8.03 29.54
C LYS A 221 3.65 -7.39 28.15
N PRO A 222 3.72 -6.05 28.05
CA PRO A 222 3.79 -5.34 26.78
C PRO A 222 5.04 -5.77 26.01
N GLU A 223 4.88 -6.40 24.84
CA GLU A 223 5.98 -6.54 23.86
C GLU A 223 6.10 -5.26 23.02
N ILE A 224 4.97 -4.62 22.72
CA ILE A 224 4.90 -3.31 22.05
C ILE A 224 4.74 -2.22 23.10
N GLY A 225 5.78 -1.39 23.26
CA GLY A 225 5.79 -0.33 24.27
C GLY A 225 4.82 0.81 23.96
N ASN A 226 5.08 1.57 22.91
CA ASN A 226 4.28 2.75 22.57
C ASN A 226 3.63 2.57 21.21
N ILE A 227 2.41 3.08 21.06
CA ILE A 227 1.74 3.24 19.78
C ILE A 227 1.50 4.72 19.47
N PHE A 228 1.73 5.11 18.21
CA PHE A 228 1.48 6.44 17.69
C PHE A 228 0.46 6.33 16.55
N LEU A 229 -0.68 6.97 16.72
CA LEU A 229 -1.76 7.04 15.74
C LEU A 229 -1.72 8.41 15.06
N MET A 230 -1.54 8.44 13.73
CA MET A 230 -1.39 9.68 12.99
C MET A 230 -2.33 9.70 11.79
N ASP A 231 -3.18 10.71 11.70
CA ASP A 231 -4.02 10.91 10.53
C ASP A 231 -3.20 11.46 9.36
N ARG A 232 -3.49 11.00 8.14
CA ARG A 232 -2.80 11.49 6.94
C ARG A 232 -3.05 12.97 6.68
N ASP A 233 -4.21 13.51 7.07
CA ASP A 233 -4.58 14.92 6.90
C ASP A 233 -3.81 15.89 7.82
N THR A 234 -2.98 15.36 8.71
CA THR A 234 -2.02 16.16 9.52
C THR A 234 -0.82 16.60 8.70
N ASP A 235 -0.48 15.87 7.65
CA ASP A 235 0.61 16.17 6.73
C ASP A 235 0.28 15.61 5.35
N TYR A 236 -0.21 16.44 4.43
CA TYR A 236 -0.35 16.00 3.03
C TYR A 236 0.92 16.20 2.22
N VAL A 237 1.81 17.08 2.68
CA VAL A 237 3.01 17.52 1.96
C VAL A 237 3.89 16.33 1.62
N THR A 238 4.18 15.47 2.60
CA THR A 238 5.00 14.28 2.38
C THR A 238 4.48 13.36 1.27
N ALA A 239 3.15 13.24 1.13
CA ALA A 239 2.54 12.39 0.09
C ALA A 239 2.45 13.10 -1.28
N LEU A 240 2.57 14.42 -1.31
CA LEU A 240 2.54 15.23 -2.54
C LEU A 240 3.93 15.36 -3.18
N CYS A 241 5.00 15.34 -2.39
CA CYS A 241 6.37 15.43 -2.88
C CYS A 241 6.82 14.15 -3.61
N SER A 242 7.64 14.33 -4.64
CA SER A 242 8.21 13.24 -5.41
C SER A 242 9.14 12.37 -4.55
N GLN A 243 9.03 11.05 -4.70
CA GLN A 243 9.87 10.13 -3.95
C GLN A 243 11.26 10.07 -4.59
N VAL A 244 12.32 10.09 -3.76
CA VAL A 244 13.72 10.16 -4.25
C VAL A 244 14.59 8.96 -3.86
N VAL A 245 14.03 8.03 -3.10
CA VAL A 245 14.67 6.74 -2.77
C VAL A 245 14.33 5.67 -3.80
N TYR A 246 15.13 4.61 -3.88
CA TYR A 246 14.94 3.55 -4.88
C TYR A 246 13.54 2.92 -4.82
N GLU A 247 13.09 2.47 -3.65
CA GLU A 247 11.79 1.81 -3.49
C GLU A 247 10.64 2.74 -3.87
N GLY A 248 10.73 4.02 -3.48
CA GLY A 248 9.74 5.03 -3.85
C GLY A 248 9.67 5.28 -5.35
N LEU A 249 10.80 5.34 -6.05
CA LEU A 249 10.81 5.47 -7.51
C LEU A 249 10.37 4.20 -8.24
N VAL A 250 10.58 3.03 -7.64
CA VAL A 250 9.99 1.77 -8.13
C VAL A 250 8.47 1.81 -8.01
N ASP A 251 7.92 2.31 -6.90
CA ASP A 251 6.46 2.49 -6.74
C ASP A 251 5.90 3.52 -7.73
N ASP A 252 6.54 4.69 -7.86
CA ASP A 252 6.10 5.74 -8.78
C ASP A 252 6.12 5.27 -10.26
N THR A 253 7.05 4.38 -10.63
CA THR A 253 7.27 3.97 -12.03
C THR A 253 6.55 2.67 -12.41
N PHE A 254 6.49 1.71 -11.49
CA PHE A 254 5.99 0.35 -11.76
C PHE A 254 4.81 -0.06 -10.88
N ARG A 255 4.49 0.74 -9.85
CA ARG A 255 3.47 0.48 -8.83
C ARG A 255 3.74 -0.77 -8.01
N ILE A 256 4.07 -0.58 -6.73
CA ILE A 256 4.15 -1.66 -5.74
C ILE A 256 2.73 -1.95 -5.24
N LYS A 257 2.36 -3.23 -5.21
CA LYS A 257 1.08 -3.70 -4.67
C LYS A 257 1.31 -4.87 -3.73
N CYS A 258 0.92 -4.72 -2.47
CA CYS A 258 1.12 -5.71 -1.40
C CYS A 258 2.59 -6.19 -1.32
N GLY A 259 3.54 -5.26 -1.37
CA GLY A 259 4.99 -5.53 -1.35
C GLY A 259 5.52 -6.29 -2.57
N SER A 260 4.77 -6.37 -3.67
CA SER A 260 5.22 -6.97 -4.93
C SER A 260 5.16 -5.98 -6.07
N VAL A 261 6.00 -6.19 -7.08
CA VAL A 261 6.03 -5.41 -8.32
C VAL A 261 6.05 -6.35 -9.52
N ASP A 262 5.35 -5.97 -10.59
CA ASP A 262 5.35 -6.71 -11.85
C ASP A 262 6.27 -6.01 -12.87
N PHE A 263 7.48 -6.55 -13.05
CA PHE A 263 8.43 -6.01 -14.01
C PHE A 263 8.11 -6.50 -15.42
N GLY A 264 7.77 -5.58 -16.32
CA GLY A 264 7.48 -5.86 -17.73
C GLY A 264 8.74 -5.92 -18.62
N PRO A 265 8.54 -5.98 -19.95
CA PRO A 265 9.62 -6.12 -20.93
C PRO A 265 10.71 -5.04 -20.84
N ASP A 266 10.34 -3.82 -20.45
CA ASP A 266 11.28 -2.70 -20.24
C ASP A 266 12.36 -2.98 -19.19
N VAL A 267 12.12 -3.95 -18.29
CA VAL A 267 13.04 -4.34 -17.22
C VAL A 267 13.58 -5.75 -17.46
N THR A 268 12.73 -6.67 -17.89
CA THR A 268 13.11 -8.08 -18.04
C THR A 268 13.88 -8.36 -19.34
N SER A 269 13.86 -7.43 -20.30
CA SER A 269 14.38 -7.64 -21.66
C SER A 269 13.80 -8.89 -22.34
N SER A 270 12.57 -9.26 -21.98
CA SER A 270 11.83 -10.41 -22.51
C SER A 270 10.34 -10.08 -22.61
N ASP A 271 9.60 -10.78 -23.47
CA ASP A 271 8.15 -10.56 -23.62
C ASP A 271 7.33 -10.96 -22.37
N LYS A 272 7.97 -11.51 -21.34
CA LYS A 272 7.31 -11.97 -20.12
C LYS A 272 7.49 -10.97 -18.99
N SER A 273 6.38 -10.66 -18.31
CA SER A 273 6.44 -9.99 -17.03
C SER A 273 6.90 -10.95 -15.93
N ILE A 274 7.65 -10.42 -14.97
CA ILE A 274 8.13 -11.16 -13.81
C ILE A 274 7.66 -10.44 -12.56
N LYS A 275 6.80 -11.11 -11.78
CA LYS A 275 6.42 -10.68 -10.45
C LYS A 275 7.58 -10.88 -9.48
N VAL A 276 7.96 -9.84 -8.77
CA VAL A 276 9.03 -9.84 -7.76
C VAL A 276 8.44 -9.41 -6.43
N LEU A 277 8.73 -10.17 -5.37
CA LEU A 277 8.43 -9.78 -3.99
C LEU A 277 9.57 -8.89 -3.50
N LEU A 278 9.24 -7.67 -3.10
CA LEU A 278 10.17 -6.67 -2.59
C LEU A 278 10.13 -6.70 -1.07
N ASN A 279 11.11 -7.33 -0.44
CA ASN A 279 11.24 -7.42 1.01
C ASN A 279 12.70 -7.63 1.45
N ALA A 280 12.94 -7.69 2.75
CA ALA A 280 14.27 -7.85 3.32
C ALA A 280 15.00 -9.17 2.94
N GLN A 281 14.28 -10.19 2.41
CA GLN A 281 14.87 -11.47 2.02
C GLN A 281 15.72 -11.34 0.74
N ASP A 282 15.42 -10.35 -0.10
CA ASP A 282 16.29 -9.97 -1.21
C ASP A 282 17.45 -9.12 -0.68
N LYS A 283 18.64 -9.73 -0.64
CA LYS A 283 19.87 -9.10 -0.15
C LYS A 283 20.35 -7.91 -0.98
N VAL A 284 19.95 -7.84 -2.26
CA VAL A 284 20.27 -6.69 -3.11
C VAL A 284 19.30 -5.58 -2.77
N PHE A 285 18.00 -5.88 -2.76
CA PHE A 285 16.95 -4.91 -2.49
C PHE A 285 17.09 -4.26 -1.10
N SER A 286 17.35 -5.05 -0.05
CA SER A 286 17.52 -4.53 1.32
C SER A 286 18.67 -3.53 1.46
N GLN A 287 19.67 -3.59 0.57
CA GLN A 287 20.80 -2.67 0.56
C GLN A 287 20.54 -1.38 -0.21
N ILE A 288 19.52 -1.33 -1.08
CA ILE A 288 19.28 -0.18 -1.96
C ILE A 288 17.92 0.48 -1.77
N ARG A 289 16.92 -0.21 -1.18
CA ARG A 289 15.52 0.27 -1.12
C ARG A 289 15.37 1.67 -0.52
N ASN A 290 16.14 1.96 0.53
CA ASN A 290 16.10 3.22 1.27
C ASN A 290 17.20 4.21 0.83
N GLU A 291 18.04 3.83 -0.14
CA GLU A 291 19.11 4.69 -0.64
C GLU A 291 18.56 5.73 -1.60
N HIS A 292 19.13 6.94 -1.55
CA HIS A 292 18.84 7.97 -2.54
C HIS A 292 19.21 7.47 -3.94
N PHE A 293 18.30 7.63 -4.91
CA PHE A 293 18.41 6.97 -6.21
C PHE A 293 19.73 7.24 -6.95
N SER A 294 20.32 8.42 -6.75
CA SER A 294 21.60 8.81 -7.37
C SER A 294 22.78 7.90 -6.98
N SER A 295 22.76 7.25 -5.81
CA SER A 295 23.84 6.35 -5.36
C SER A 295 23.63 4.90 -5.82
N VAL A 296 22.38 4.53 -6.13
CA VAL A 296 21.96 3.14 -6.37
C VAL A 296 22.65 2.53 -7.59
N PHE A 297 22.71 3.25 -8.72
CA PHE A 297 23.30 2.69 -9.94
C PHE A 297 24.78 2.32 -9.78
N GLY A 298 25.54 3.18 -9.09
CA GLY A 298 26.95 2.91 -8.78
C GLY A 298 27.12 1.67 -7.90
N PHE A 299 26.26 1.53 -6.90
CA PHE A 299 26.23 0.35 -6.03
C PHE A 299 25.91 -0.94 -6.81
N LEU A 300 24.85 -0.94 -7.61
CA LEU A 300 24.43 -2.10 -8.42
C LEU A 300 25.53 -2.52 -9.40
N SER A 301 26.20 -1.55 -10.03
CA SER A 301 27.31 -1.79 -10.96
C SER A 301 28.52 -2.44 -10.27
N GLN A 302 28.84 -2.00 -9.05
CA GLN A 302 29.91 -2.62 -8.26
C GLN A 302 29.52 -4.03 -7.80
N LYS A 303 28.28 -4.22 -7.34
CA LYS A 303 27.75 -5.53 -6.91
C LYS A 303 27.78 -6.54 -8.07
N SER A 304 27.44 -6.11 -9.29
CA SER A 304 27.47 -6.93 -10.50
C SER A 304 28.87 -7.46 -10.80
N ARG A 305 29.89 -6.58 -10.80
CA ARG A 305 31.29 -6.98 -10.97
C ARG A 305 31.76 -7.97 -9.90
N ASN A 306 31.38 -7.75 -8.65
CA ASN A 306 31.74 -8.63 -7.53
C ASN A 306 31.10 -10.02 -7.68
N LEU A 307 29.81 -10.10 -8.05
CA LEU A 307 29.12 -11.37 -8.26
C LEU A 307 29.67 -12.13 -9.47
N GLN A 308 30.01 -11.42 -10.55
CA GLN A 308 30.66 -12.02 -11.72
C GLN A 308 32.00 -12.65 -11.34
N ALA A 309 32.82 -11.96 -10.54
CA ALA A 309 34.08 -12.50 -10.04
C ALA A 309 33.88 -13.77 -9.17
N GLN A 310 32.81 -13.83 -8.36
CA GLN A 310 32.46 -15.04 -7.59
C GLN A 310 32.01 -16.19 -8.50
N TYR A 311 31.32 -15.89 -9.60
CA TYR A 311 30.98 -16.86 -10.64
C TYR A 311 32.23 -17.44 -11.30
N ASP A 312 33.19 -16.60 -11.64
CA ASP A 312 34.40 -17.00 -12.37
C ASP A 312 35.37 -17.86 -11.54
N ARG A 313 35.30 -17.79 -10.21
CA ARG A 313 36.08 -18.65 -9.28
C ARG A 313 35.87 -20.15 -9.52
N ARG A 314 34.76 -20.55 -10.14
CA ARG A 314 34.49 -21.95 -10.54
C ARG A 314 35.58 -22.54 -11.44
N ARG A 315 36.23 -21.70 -12.24
CA ARG A 315 37.21 -22.16 -13.24
C ARG A 315 38.51 -22.71 -12.63
N GLY A 316 38.73 -22.54 -11.32
CA GLY A 316 39.92 -23.01 -10.60
C GLY A 316 39.65 -23.95 -9.42
N MET A 317 38.43 -24.48 -9.27
CA MET A 317 38.08 -25.35 -8.15
C MET A 317 38.42 -26.82 -8.42
N ASP A 318 38.86 -27.54 -7.39
CA ASP A 318 38.96 -29.00 -7.44
C ASP A 318 37.58 -29.68 -7.41
N ILE A 319 37.52 -30.99 -7.65
CA ILE A 319 36.26 -31.75 -7.74
C ILE A 319 35.43 -31.69 -6.44
N LYS A 320 36.09 -31.68 -5.27
CA LYS A 320 35.41 -31.66 -3.97
C LYS A 320 34.86 -30.25 -3.68
N GLN A 321 35.65 -29.23 -3.98
CA GLN A 321 35.25 -27.82 -3.91
C GLN A 321 34.11 -27.53 -4.88
N MET A 322 34.17 -28.05 -6.11
CA MET A 322 33.10 -27.91 -7.10
C MET A 322 31.80 -28.55 -6.63
N LYS A 323 31.86 -29.76 -6.04
CA LYS A 323 30.67 -30.41 -5.47
C LYS A 323 30.05 -29.59 -4.34
N ASN A 324 30.88 -29.03 -3.45
CA ASN A 324 30.40 -28.15 -2.36
C ASN A 324 29.79 -26.86 -2.92
N PHE A 325 30.48 -26.21 -3.86
CA PHE A 325 30.01 -24.99 -4.51
C PHE A 325 28.66 -25.18 -5.21
N VAL A 326 28.52 -26.25 -6.00
CA VAL A 326 27.27 -26.56 -6.71
C VAL A 326 26.13 -26.88 -5.74
N SER A 327 26.42 -27.61 -4.67
CA SER A 327 25.38 -28.05 -3.71
C SER A 327 24.96 -26.96 -2.71
N GLN A 328 25.86 -26.05 -2.33
CA GLN A 328 25.61 -25.10 -1.24
C GLN A 328 25.50 -23.63 -1.69
N GLU A 329 26.27 -23.21 -2.70
CA GLU A 329 26.43 -21.78 -3.02
C GLU A 329 25.74 -21.37 -4.33
N LEU A 330 25.80 -22.24 -5.35
CA LEU A 330 25.37 -21.91 -6.71
C LEU A 330 23.90 -21.48 -6.81
N LYS A 331 23.00 -22.10 -6.03
CA LYS A 331 21.58 -21.76 -6.05
C LYS A 331 21.34 -20.34 -5.55
N GLY A 332 21.96 -19.97 -4.44
CA GLY A 332 21.87 -18.61 -3.87
C GLY A 332 22.48 -17.57 -4.81
N LEU A 333 23.66 -17.85 -5.35
CA LEU A 333 24.34 -17.01 -6.33
C LEU A 333 23.51 -16.76 -7.61
N LYS A 334 22.82 -17.80 -8.12
CA LYS A 334 21.92 -17.66 -9.28
C LYS A 334 20.72 -16.77 -8.99
N GLN A 335 20.14 -16.91 -7.79
CA GLN A 335 19.01 -16.09 -7.37
C GLN A 335 19.43 -14.62 -7.21
N GLU A 336 20.54 -14.37 -6.52
CA GLU A 336 21.06 -13.02 -6.31
C GLU A 336 21.43 -12.34 -7.64
N HIS A 337 22.06 -13.07 -8.58
CA HIS A 337 22.34 -12.56 -9.91
C HIS A 337 21.06 -12.20 -10.67
N ARG A 338 20.01 -13.03 -10.61
CA ARG A 338 18.74 -12.75 -11.28
C ARG A 338 18.08 -11.48 -10.72
N LEU A 339 18.01 -11.35 -9.40
CA LEU A 339 17.39 -10.19 -8.74
C LEU A 339 18.21 -8.92 -9.01
N LEU A 340 19.53 -9.01 -8.95
CA LEU A 340 20.41 -7.91 -9.34
C LEU A 340 20.15 -7.43 -10.78
N SER A 341 20.05 -8.34 -11.74
CA SER A 341 19.74 -7.99 -13.14
C SER A 341 18.39 -7.27 -13.26
N LEU A 342 17.37 -7.70 -12.51
CA LEU A 342 16.07 -7.04 -12.49
C LEU A 342 16.16 -5.62 -11.89
N HIS A 343 16.90 -5.44 -10.81
CA HIS A 343 17.10 -4.11 -10.21
C HIS A 343 17.88 -3.16 -11.11
N ILE A 344 18.87 -3.67 -11.86
CA ILE A 344 19.58 -2.88 -12.88
C ILE A 344 18.61 -2.45 -13.99
N GLY A 345 17.84 -3.39 -14.56
CA GLY A 345 16.85 -3.06 -15.59
C GLY A 345 15.78 -2.07 -15.11
N ALA A 346 15.33 -2.21 -13.85
CA ALA A 346 14.41 -1.26 -13.23
C ALA A 346 15.05 0.14 -13.11
N CYS A 347 16.31 0.22 -12.68
CA CYS A 347 17.04 1.48 -12.59
C CYS A 347 17.19 2.16 -13.96
N GLU A 348 17.58 1.41 -14.99
CA GLU A 348 17.70 1.91 -16.37
C GLU A 348 16.35 2.41 -16.92
N SER A 349 15.27 1.65 -16.68
CA SER A 349 13.92 2.02 -17.09
C SER A 349 13.41 3.27 -16.35
N ILE A 350 13.68 3.41 -15.04
CA ILE A 350 13.39 4.63 -14.27
C ILE A 350 14.13 5.83 -14.86
N MET A 351 15.45 5.71 -15.11
CA MET A 351 16.26 6.78 -15.70
C MET A 351 15.80 7.19 -17.10
N LYS A 352 15.23 6.26 -17.87
CA LYS A 352 14.67 6.54 -19.20
C LYS A 352 13.32 7.27 -19.12
N LYS A 353 12.46 6.90 -18.17
CA LYS A 353 11.12 7.49 -18.00
C LYS A 353 11.18 8.84 -17.28
N LYS A 354 12.02 8.96 -16.26
CA LYS A 354 12.26 10.19 -15.51
C LYS A 354 13.62 10.74 -15.94
N THR A 355 13.63 11.51 -17.03
CA THR A 355 14.87 12.11 -17.53
C THR A 355 15.50 12.95 -16.43
N LYS A 356 16.83 12.96 -16.38
CA LYS A 356 17.55 13.66 -15.31
C LYS A 356 17.15 15.14 -15.25
N GLN A 357 16.92 15.78 -16.39
CA GLN A 357 16.59 17.20 -16.45
C GLN A 357 15.17 17.47 -15.95
N ASP A 358 14.16 16.83 -16.55
CA ASP A 358 12.75 17.09 -16.18
C ASP A 358 12.51 16.76 -14.69
N PHE A 359 13.10 15.66 -14.21
CA PHE A 359 12.97 15.27 -12.81
C PHE A 359 13.68 16.25 -11.87
N GLN A 360 14.86 16.77 -12.24
CA GLN A 360 15.56 17.78 -11.43
C GLN A 360 14.81 19.11 -11.39
N GLU A 361 14.20 19.53 -12.50
CA GLU A 361 13.39 20.76 -12.55
C GLU A 361 12.13 20.61 -11.68
N MET A 362 11.46 19.46 -11.71
CA MET A 362 10.33 19.17 -10.84
C MET A 362 10.71 19.18 -9.35
N ILE A 363 11.81 18.51 -8.97
CA ILE A 363 12.29 18.52 -7.57
C ILE A 363 12.70 19.94 -7.15
N LYS A 364 13.31 20.72 -8.05
CA LYS A 364 13.65 22.12 -7.77
C LYS A 364 12.40 22.93 -7.46
N ALA A 365 11.35 22.81 -8.28
CA ALA A 365 10.07 23.48 -8.04
C ALA A 365 9.44 23.03 -6.71
N GLU A 366 9.43 21.73 -6.41
CA GLU A 366 8.94 21.21 -5.13
C GLU A 366 9.71 21.82 -3.94
N HIS A 367 11.05 21.86 -3.99
CA HIS A 367 11.86 22.48 -2.93
C HIS A 367 11.59 23.97 -2.78
N SER A 368 11.52 24.73 -3.89
CA SER A 368 11.20 26.15 -3.85
C SER A 368 9.86 26.41 -3.16
N LEU A 369 8.83 25.61 -3.46
CA LEU A 369 7.52 25.69 -2.80
C LEU A 369 7.61 25.39 -1.29
N LEU A 370 8.33 24.32 -0.91
CA LEU A 370 8.49 23.94 0.50
C LEU A 370 9.25 24.98 1.32
N GLU A 371 10.27 25.60 0.73
CA GLU A 371 11.06 26.64 1.38
C GLU A 371 10.38 28.02 1.37
N GLY A 372 9.32 28.19 0.57
CA GLY A 372 8.61 29.47 0.42
C GLY A 372 9.36 30.47 -0.46
N PHE A 373 10.26 30.01 -1.32
CA PHE A 373 11.03 30.85 -2.25
C PHE A 373 10.54 30.71 -3.69
N ASP A 374 10.82 31.72 -4.52
CA ASP A 374 10.57 31.69 -5.97
C ASP A 374 9.16 31.18 -6.36
N ILE A 375 8.15 31.55 -5.56
CA ILE A 375 6.75 31.08 -5.74
C ILE A 375 6.21 31.42 -7.13
N ARG A 376 6.59 32.58 -7.67
CA ARG A 376 6.21 32.97 -9.04
C ARG A 376 6.85 32.09 -10.10
N GLU A 377 8.14 31.77 -9.95
CA GLU A 377 8.83 30.87 -10.89
C GLU A 377 8.25 29.46 -10.80
N SER A 378 7.97 28.99 -9.58
CA SER A 378 7.31 27.70 -9.34
C SER A 378 5.91 27.67 -9.95
N THR A 379 5.15 28.77 -9.86
CA THR A 379 3.84 28.89 -10.50
C THR A 379 3.96 28.84 -12.02
N SER A 380 4.91 29.57 -12.61
CA SER A 380 5.17 29.53 -14.05
C SER A 380 5.64 28.15 -14.52
N PHE A 381 6.43 27.43 -13.72
CA PHE A 381 6.79 26.04 -14.00
C PHE A 381 5.56 25.14 -14.04
N ILE A 382 4.62 25.32 -13.11
CA ILE A 382 3.35 24.57 -13.08
C ILE A 382 2.51 24.88 -14.34
N GLU A 383 2.40 26.15 -14.74
CA GLU A 383 1.71 26.56 -15.97
C GLU A 383 2.32 25.87 -17.19
N GLU A 384 3.66 25.94 -17.34
CA GLU A 384 4.36 25.27 -18.45
C GLU A 384 4.14 23.75 -18.44
N HIS A 385 4.18 23.13 -17.26
CA HIS A 385 3.97 21.69 -17.09
C HIS A 385 2.55 21.25 -17.53
N ILE A 386 1.54 22.08 -17.24
CA ILE A 386 0.15 21.89 -17.69
C ILE A 386 0.03 22.10 -19.20
N ASP A 387 0.61 23.18 -19.73
CA ASP A 387 0.53 23.54 -21.14
C ASP A 387 1.22 22.51 -22.04
N ARG A 388 2.34 21.93 -21.57
CA ARG A 388 3.04 20.83 -22.24
C ARG A 388 2.37 19.47 -22.07
N GLN A 389 1.30 19.39 -21.27
CA GLN A 389 0.57 18.16 -20.96
C GLN A 389 1.47 17.03 -20.43
N VAL A 390 2.49 17.35 -19.61
CA VAL A 390 3.49 16.36 -19.16
C VAL A 390 2.83 15.23 -18.36
N SER A 391 2.05 15.59 -17.33
CA SER A 391 1.32 14.62 -16.52
C SER A 391 0.19 15.29 -15.74
N PRO A 392 -1.06 14.81 -15.86
CA PRO A 392 -2.19 15.39 -15.12
C PRO A 392 -2.04 15.21 -13.60
N ILE A 393 -1.44 14.10 -13.15
CA ILE A 393 -1.30 13.79 -11.72
C ILE A 393 -0.18 14.63 -11.09
N GLU A 394 0.97 14.71 -11.74
CA GLU A 394 2.11 15.51 -11.23
C GLU A 394 1.75 17.00 -11.22
N SER A 395 1.05 17.51 -12.24
CA SER A 395 0.51 18.88 -12.25
C SER A 395 -0.42 19.14 -11.07
N LEU A 396 -1.37 18.24 -10.77
CA LEU A 396 -2.26 18.39 -9.61
C LEU A 396 -1.49 18.35 -8.29
N ARG A 397 -0.49 17.49 -8.16
CA ARG A 397 0.35 17.41 -6.95
C ARG A 397 1.07 18.72 -6.70
N LEU A 398 1.68 19.31 -7.74
CA LEU A 398 2.35 20.61 -7.64
C LEU A 398 1.37 21.74 -7.32
N MET A 399 0.19 21.76 -7.94
CA MET A 399 -0.86 22.73 -7.60
C MET A 399 -1.33 22.61 -6.15
N CYS A 400 -1.51 21.38 -5.65
CA CYS A 400 -1.86 21.13 -4.25
C CYS A 400 -0.72 21.54 -3.31
N LEU A 401 0.52 21.25 -3.67
CA LEU A 401 1.70 21.62 -2.89
C LEU A 401 1.78 23.15 -2.76
N LEU A 402 1.69 23.87 -3.88
CA LEU A 402 1.62 25.34 -3.91
C LEU A 402 0.47 25.87 -3.04
N SER A 403 -0.71 25.26 -3.14
CA SER A 403 -1.85 25.67 -2.32
C SER A 403 -1.62 25.43 -0.83
N ILE A 404 -0.92 24.38 -0.43
CA ILE A 404 -0.68 24.09 0.99
C ILE A 404 0.41 24.99 1.56
N THR A 405 1.48 25.24 0.79
CA THR A 405 2.61 26.07 1.23
C THR A 405 2.23 27.55 1.32
N GLU A 406 1.32 28.02 0.46
CA GLU A 406 0.85 29.41 0.43
C GLU A 406 -0.48 29.64 1.19
N ASN A 407 -0.96 28.63 1.93
CA ASN A 407 -2.23 28.67 2.67
C ASN A 407 -3.44 29.08 1.79
N GLY A 408 -3.52 28.45 0.62
CA GLY A 408 -4.44 28.75 -0.46
C GLY A 408 -3.77 29.50 -1.59
N LEU A 409 -4.34 29.42 -2.78
CA LEU A 409 -3.93 30.22 -3.93
C LEU A 409 -4.69 31.54 -3.96
N ASN A 410 -4.06 32.63 -4.40
CA ASN A 410 -4.83 33.84 -4.63
C ASN A 410 -5.94 33.57 -5.70
N PRO A 411 -7.10 34.26 -5.64
CA PRO A 411 -8.24 33.92 -6.50
C PRO A 411 -7.98 34.04 -8.01
N LYS A 412 -7.03 34.90 -8.41
CA LYS A 412 -6.66 35.09 -9.82
C LYS A 412 -5.88 33.88 -10.32
N ASP A 413 -4.85 33.47 -9.59
CA ASP A 413 -3.96 32.37 -9.96
C ASP A 413 -4.70 31.03 -9.84
N TYR A 414 -5.54 30.85 -8.82
CA TYR A 414 -6.43 29.69 -8.72
C TYR A 414 -7.30 29.53 -9.97
N ARG A 415 -7.94 30.63 -10.41
CA ARG A 415 -8.80 30.62 -11.59
C ARG A 415 -8.00 30.36 -12.87
N SER A 416 -6.82 30.98 -13.00
CA SER A 416 -5.91 30.79 -14.14
C SER A 416 -5.49 29.34 -14.27
N LEU A 417 -4.86 28.78 -13.23
CA LEU A 417 -4.36 27.40 -13.22
C LEU A 417 -5.50 26.39 -13.41
N LYS A 418 -6.65 26.59 -12.76
CA LYS A 418 -7.82 25.74 -12.95
C LYS A 418 -8.30 25.77 -14.41
N THR A 419 -8.38 26.95 -15.02
CA THR A 419 -8.81 27.08 -16.41
C THR A 419 -7.83 26.39 -17.36
N GLN A 420 -6.53 26.63 -17.20
CA GLN A 420 -5.49 25.97 -17.99
C GLN A 420 -5.56 24.45 -17.84
N TYR A 421 -5.63 23.94 -16.60
CA TYR A 421 -5.72 22.51 -16.32
C TYR A 421 -6.93 21.85 -17.00
N LEU A 422 -8.12 22.46 -16.87
CA LEU A 422 -9.35 21.91 -17.48
C LEU A 422 -9.31 21.95 -19.01
N GLN A 423 -8.66 22.95 -19.60
CA GLN A 423 -8.46 23.04 -21.05
C GLN A 423 -7.45 22.01 -21.56
N SER A 424 -6.38 21.75 -20.79
CA SER A 424 -5.34 20.80 -21.15
C SER A 424 -5.74 19.33 -20.92
N TYR A 425 -6.43 19.02 -19.83
CA TYR A 425 -6.68 17.63 -19.41
C TYR A 425 -8.15 17.21 -19.43
N GLY A 426 -9.09 18.16 -19.57
CA GLY A 426 -10.51 17.88 -19.77
C GLY A 426 -11.44 18.41 -18.67
N PRO A 427 -12.72 18.70 -19.02
CA PRO A 427 -13.70 19.27 -18.10
C PRO A 427 -14.16 18.31 -16.99
N GLU A 428 -13.98 17.01 -17.14
CA GLU A 428 -14.29 15.99 -16.13
C GLU A 428 -13.56 16.23 -14.80
N HIS A 429 -12.39 16.87 -14.85
CA HIS A 429 -11.61 17.25 -13.68
C HIS A 429 -12.24 18.36 -12.84
N LEU A 430 -13.37 18.94 -13.27
CA LEU A 430 -14.15 19.85 -12.42
C LEU A 430 -14.54 19.17 -11.09
N LEU A 431 -14.88 17.88 -11.14
CA LEU A 431 -15.15 17.08 -9.94
C LEU A 431 -13.88 16.83 -9.12
N THR A 432 -12.73 16.61 -9.78
CA THR A 432 -11.42 16.49 -9.11
C THR A 432 -11.10 17.76 -8.32
N PHE A 433 -11.23 18.95 -8.93
CA PHE A 433 -11.01 20.22 -8.25
C PHE A 433 -11.99 20.45 -7.10
N HIS A 434 -13.26 20.06 -7.26
CA HIS A 434 -14.24 20.12 -6.17
C HIS A 434 -13.79 19.27 -4.98
N ASN A 435 -13.38 18.02 -5.23
CA ASN A 435 -12.93 17.10 -4.19
C ASN A 435 -11.65 17.59 -3.50
N LEU A 436 -10.65 18.06 -4.25
CA LEU A 436 -9.42 18.62 -3.69
C LEU A 436 -9.67 19.87 -2.84
N LYS A 437 -10.59 20.75 -3.26
CA LYS A 437 -11.02 21.91 -2.47
C LYS A 437 -11.73 21.46 -1.19
N ARG A 438 -12.58 20.44 -1.26
CA ARG A 438 -13.35 19.90 -0.11
C ARG A 438 -12.45 19.38 1.01
N ILE A 439 -11.34 18.74 0.66
CA ILE A 439 -10.36 18.22 1.63
C ILE A 439 -9.20 19.19 1.93
N GLY A 440 -9.29 20.43 1.45
CA GLY A 440 -8.31 21.48 1.77
C GLY A 440 -6.96 21.39 1.03
N LEU A 441 -6.81 20.48 0.06
CA LEU A 441 -5.56 20.32 -0.70
C LEU A 441 -5.35 21.43 -1.74
N LEU A 442 -6.43 21.94 -2.34
CA LEU A 442 -6.37 22.96 -3.39
C LEU A 442 -7.47 24.00 -3.21
N THR A 443 -7.12 25.09 -2.55
CA THR A 443 -8.08 26.11 -2.06
C THR A 443 -7.74 27.50 -2.55
N GLU A 444 -8.70 28.42 -2.42
CA GLU A 444 -8.47 29.85 -2.61
C GLU A 444 -8.16 30.49 -1.26
N GLN A 445 -7.26 31.47 -1.21
CA GLN A 445 -6.96 32.24 0.00
C GLN A 445 -8.24 32.93 0.51
N SER A 446 -8.45 32.88 1.82
CA SER A 446 -9.51 33.62 2.47
C SER A 446 -9.05 35.07 2.74
N ALA A 447 -9.99 36.02 2.75
CA ALA A 447 -9.64 37.43 2.94
C ALA A 447 -9.07 37.67 4.34
N GLY A 448 -7.76 37.91 4.44
CA GLY A 448 -7.03 38.16 5.70
C GLY A 448 -5.83 37.25 5.95
N ASP A 449 -5.70 36.14 5.21
CA ASP A 449 -4.68 35.11 5.44
C ASP A 449 -3.39 35.30 4.61
N THR A 450 -2.82 36.51 4.58
CA THR A 450 -1.45 36.70 4.05
C THR A 450 -0.44 36.42 5.15
N LEU A 451 -0.24 35.15 5.49
CA LEU A 451 0.89 34.71 6.30
C LEU A 451 1.96 34.12 5.38
N THR A 452 3.03 34.89 5.22
CA THR A 452 4.27 34.47 4.58
C THR A 452 4.97 33.44 5.47
N ALA A 453 5.54 32.43 4.82
CA ALA A 453 6.38 31.37 5.40
C ALA A 453 5.66 30.47 6.42
N MET A 454 5.30 29.26 5.97
CA MET A 454 5.29 27.99 6.70
C MET A 454 5.46 28.10 8.22
N GLU A 455 4.49 28.72 8.91
CA GLU A 455 4.20 28.37 10.29
C GLU A 455 3.64 26.96 10.20
N SER A 456 4.55 25.97 10.22
CA SER A 456 4.15 24.58 10.34
C SER A 456 3.12 24.52 11.47
N LYS A 457 2.01 23.80 11.26
CA LYS A 457 1.06 23.54 12.36
C LYS A 457 1.79 23.05 13.62
N VAL A 458 2.99 22.46 13.47
CA VAL A 458 3.92 22.10 14.55
C VAL A 458 4.47 23.34 15.30
N SER A 459 4.91 24.39 14.61
CA SER A 459 5.36 25.65 15.21
C SER A 459 4.25 26.30 16.05
N ARG A 460 3.01 26.30 15.54
CA ARG A 460 1.82 26.80 16.28
C ARG A 460 1.50 25.98 17.54
N LEU A 461 1.63 24.66 17.47
CA LEU A 461 1.42 23.77 18.62
C LEU A 461 2.51 23.92 19.70
N VAL A 462 3.71 24.34 19.33
CA VAL A 462 4.83 24.60 20.26
C VAL A 462 4.71 25.99 20.91
N THR A 463 4.26 27.01 20.17
CA THR A 463 4.09 28.37 20.71
C THR A 463 2.86 28.51 21.62
N ASP A 464 1.74 27.82 21.34
CA ASP A 464 0.55 27.87 22.22
C ASP A 464 0.81 27.25 23.60
N ARG A 465 1.80 26.35 23.75
CA ARG A 465 2.23 25.85 25.07
C ARG A 465 3.17 26.79 25.82
N ALA A 466 3.82 27.72 25.13
CA ALA A 466 4.66 28.73 25.78
C ALA A 466 3.87 29.97 26.24
N ALA A 467 2.63 30.12 25.79
CA ALA A 467 1.73 31.22 26.17
C ALA A 467 0.71 30.83 27.26
N GLY A 468 0.75 29.60 27.77
CA GLY A 468 -0.07 29.12 28.87
C GLY A 468 0.79 28.78 30.09
N GLU A 469 1.22 29.81 30.83
CA GLU A 469 1.45 29.71 32.28
C GLU A 469 0.12 29.80 33.04
#